data_AF-A0A2E7Z527-F1
#
_entry.id   AF-A0A2E7Z527-F1
#
_cell.length_a   1.000
_cell.length_b   1.000
_cell.length_c   1.000
_cell.angle_alpha   90.00
_cell.angle_beta   90.00
_cell.angle_gamma   90.00
#
_symmetry.space_group_name_H-M   'P 1'
#
loop_
_entity.id
_entity.type
_entity.pdbx_description
1 polymer ?
#
loop_
_entity_poly.entity_id
_entity_poly.type
_entity_poly.pdbx_seq_one_letter_code
_entity_poly.pdbx_strand_id
1 'polypeptide(L)' 'MYRLNYQSADDLELLAQTGKQDREALVILYDRYGRRVFVLAVRILNDPIGSEEVIQNVFMSVTS' A
#
# COMPACT_ATOMS: atom_id res chain seq x y z
N MET A 1 22.75 -4.97 8.50
CA MET A 1 21.41 -4.35 8.49
C MET A 1 20.42 -5.38 8.98
N TYR A 2 19.74 -5.12 10.09
CA TYR A 2 18.69 -6.03 10.57
C TYR A 2 17.49 -5.86 9.65
N ARG A 3 17.14 -6.92 8.94
CA ARG A 3 15.89 -7.00 8.18
C ARG A 3 14.76 -6.90 9.21
N LEU A 4 14.06 -5.76 9.25
CA LEU A 4 12.93 -5.57 10.16
C LEU A 4 11.89 -6.64 9.84
N ASN A 5 11.35 -7.30 10.87
CA ASN A 5 10.26 -8.25 10.67
C ASN A 5 8.96 -7.47 10.42
N TYR A 6 8.80 -6.99 9.19
CA TYR A 6 7.65 -6.18 8.81
C TYR A 6 6.31 -6.91 8.89
N GLN A 7 6.31 -8.25 8.93
CA GLN A 7 5.06 -9.01 9.07
C GLN A 7 4.37 -8.75 10.41
N SER A 8 5.15 -8.49 11.46
CA SER A 8 4.65 -8.13 12.80
C SER A 8 4.63 -6.62 13.08
N ALA A 9 5.15 -5.80 12.17
CA ALA A 9 5.18 -4.35 12.36
C ALA A 9 3.76 -3.75 12.35
N ASP A 10 3.56 -2.70 13.14
CA ASP A 10 2.32 -1.94 13.10
C ASP A 10 2.27 -1.06 11.83
N ASP A 11 1.08 -0.57 11.50
CA ASP A 11 0.91 0.22 10.27
C ASP A 11 1.59 1.58 10.33
N LEU A 12 1.74 2.18 11.52
CA LEU A 12 2.41 3.47 11.68
C LEU A 12 3.91 3.35 11.42
N GLU A 13 4.53 2.26 11.88
CA GLU A 13 5.92 1.90 11.60
C GLU A 13 6.12 1.65 10.10
N LEU A 14 5.22 0.88 9.48
CA LEU A 14 5.28 0.63 8.03
C LEU A 14 5.16 1.92 7.21
N LEU A 15 4.26 2.84 7.60
CA LEU A 15 4.13 4.16 6.96
C LEU A 15 5.41 4.99 7.15
N ALA A 16 5.99 5.01 8.34
CA ALA A 16 7.23 5.73 8.62
C ALA A 16 8.42 5.21 7.81
N GLN A 17 8.49 3.90 7.57
CA GLN A 17 9.54 3.28 6.73
C GLN A 17 9.28 3.50 5.23
N THR A 18 8.02 3.47 4.83
CA THR A 18 7.60 3.80 3.46
C THR A 18 8.00 5.24 3.09
N GLY A 19 7.85 6.19 4.02
CA GLY A 19 8.35 7.56 3.86
C GLY A 19 9.88 7.67 3.72
N LYS A 20 10.64 6.65 4.15
CA LYS A 20 12.09 6.53 3.94
C LYS A 20 12.44 5.77 2.66
N GLN A 21 11.49 5.60 1.75
CA GLN A 21 11.64 4.83 0.50
C GLN A 21 11.89 3.33 0.72
N ASP A 22 11.50 2.78 1.87
CA ASP A 22 11.58 1.34 2.11
C ASP A 22 10.46 0.61 1.33
N ARG A 23 10.87 -0.06 0.24
CA ARG A 23 9.95 -0.82 -0.62
C ARG A 23 9.36 -2.05 0.07
N GLU A 24 10.07 -2.69 1.00
CA GLU A 24 9.52 -3.86 1.71
C GLU A 24 8.34 -3.43 2.59
N ALA A 25 8.44 -2.27 3.26
CA ALA A 25 7.34 -1.73 4.05
C ALA A 25 6.09 -1.41 3.21
N LEU A 26 6.28 -0.85 2.01
CA LEU A 26 5.19 -0.58 1.07
C LEU A 26 4.50 -1.87 0.59
N VAL A 27 5.26 -2.94 0.32
CA VAL A 27 4.72 -4.24 -0.07
C VAL A 27 3.82 -4.81 1.03
N ILE A 28 4.23 -4.71 2.30
CA ILE A 28 3.38 -5.18 3.41
C ILE A 28 2.10 -4.37 3.54
N LEU A 29 2.16 -3.05 3.34
CA LEU A 29 0.94 -2.22 3.28
C LEU A 29 0.03 -2.64 2.12
N TYR A 30 0.60 -2.94 0.95
CA TYR A 30 -0.15 -3.44 -0.20
C TYR A 30 -0.80 -4.80 0.09
N ASP A 31 -0.09 -5.74 0.70
CA ASP A 31 -0.65 -7.06 1.05
C ASP A 31 -1.80 -6.94 2.06
N ARG A 32 -1.69 -6.02 3.03
CA ARG A 32 -2.73 -5.79 4.07
C ARG A 32 -3.96 -5.07 3.52
N TYR A 33 -3.76 -4.06 2.67
CA TYR A 33 -4.81 -3.10 2.31
C TYR A 33 -5.22 -3.14 0.84
N GLY A 34 -4.38 -3.64 -0.06
CA GLY A 34 -4.55 -3.60 -1.51
C GLY A 34 -5.90 -4.16 -1.96
N ARG A 35 -6.28 -5.36 -1.48
CA ARG A 35 -7.58 -5.95 -1.83
C ARG A 35 -8.77 -5.11 -1.37
N ARG A 36 -8.71 -4.51 -0.18
CA ARG A 36 -9.82 -3.72 0.38
C ARG A 36 -9.97 -2.40 -0.39
N VAL A 37 -8.86 -1.73 -0.67
CA VAL A 37 -8.83 -0.51 -1.47
C VAL A 37 -9.28 -0.81 -2.90
N PHE A 38 -8.88 -1.94 -3.48
CA PHE A 38 -9.33 -2.38 -4.80
C PHE A 38 -10.83 -2.53 -4.89
N VAL A 39 -11.42 -3.30 -3.98
CA VAL A 39 -12.88 -3.50 -3.96
C VAL A 39 -13.62 -2.18 -3.78
N LEU A 40 -13.09 -1.25 -2.98
CA LEU A 40 -13.66 0.08 -2.82
C LEU A 40 -13.59 0.91 -4.11
N ALA A 41 -12.44 0.94 -4.78
CA ALA A 41 -12.25 1.66 -6.04
C ALA A 41 -13.21 1.14 -7.13
N VAL A 42 -13.33 -0.18 -7.27
CA VAL A 42 -14.25 -0.81 -8.24
C VAL A 42 -15.70 -0.42 -7.96
N ARG A 43 -16.10 -0.35 -6.68
CA ARG A 43 -17.47 0.07 -6.31
C ARG A 43 -17.77 1.52 -6.65
N ILE A 44 -16.76 2.40 -6.54
CA ILE A 44 -16.92 3.84 -6.79
C ILE A 44 -16.89 4.13 -8.30
N LEU A 45 -15.94 3.53 -9.01
CA LEU A 45 -15.66 3.82 -10.41
C LEU A 45 -16.50 2.97 -11.37
N ASN A 46 -16.99 1.81 -10.91
CA ASN A 46 -17.61 0.78 -11.74
C ASN A 46 -16.74 0.37 -12.95
N ASP A 47 -15.41 0.51 -12.80
CA ASP A 47 -14.41 0.20 -13.81
C ASP A 47 -13.22 -0.50 -13.15
N PRO A 48 -13.06 -1.82 -13.32
CA PRO A 48 -11.93 -2.57 -12.78
C PRO A 48 -10.56 -2.10 -13.28
N ILE A 49 -10.46 -1.68 -14.54
CA ILE A 49 -9.16 -1.29 -15.13
C ILE A 49 -8.74 0.07 -14.57
N GLY A 50 -9.63 1.07 -14.60
CA GLY A 50 -9.37 2.37 -13.98
C GLY A 50 -9.13 2.27 -12.46
N SER A 51 -9.72 1.27 -11.80
CA SER A 51 -9.47 1.01 -10.39
C SER A 51 -8.03 0.56 -10.11
N GLU A 52 -7.42 -0.26 -10.97
CA GLU A 52 -6.02 -0.67 -10.81
C GLU A 52 -5.08 0.54 -10.85
N GLU A 53 -5.29 1.46 -11.79
CA GLU A 53 -4.50 2.68 -11.91
C GLU A 53 -4.65 3.57 -10.66
N VAL A 54 -5.87 3.75 -10.17
CA VAL A 54 -6.13 4.53 -8.95
C VAL A 54 -5.41 3.94 -7.74
N ILE A 55 -5.39 2.62 -7.60
CA ILE A 55 -4.71 1.94 -6.49
C ILE A 55 -3.20 2.15 -6.59
N GLN A 56 -2.62 2.00 -7.78
CA GLN A 56 -1.19 2.27 -7.98
C GLN A 56 -0.84 3.70 -7.54
N ASN A 57 -1.63 4.69 -7.96
CA ASN A 57 -1.45 6.09 -7.56
C ASN A 57 -1.58 6.30 -6.04
N VAL A 58 -2.56 5.67 -5.39
CA VAL A 58 -2.74 5.75 -3.93
C VAL A 58 -1.50 5.25 -3.21
N PHE A 59 -1.00 4.05 -3.55
CA PHE A 59 0.18 3.49 -2.86
C PHE A 59 1.47 4.26 -3.20
N MET A 60 1.62 4.80 -4.42
CA MET A 60 2.74 5.68 -4.77
C MET A 60 2.70 7.01 -4.00
N SER A 61 1.51 7.55 -3.73
CA SER A 61 1.37 8.80 -2.96
C SER A 61 1.84 8.66 -1.51
N VAL A 62 1.80 7.45 -0.93
CA VAL A 62 2.27 7.19 0.44
C VAL A 62 3.80 7.30 0.56
N THR A 63 4.52 7.09 -0.55
CA THR A 63 5.98 7.25 -0.61
C THR A 63 6.43 8.65 -1.02
N SER A 64 5.52 9.54 -1.43
CA SER A 64 5.87 10.86 -1.98
C SER A 64 6.04 11.94 -0.93
#